data_AF-A0A1Y1L0R5-F1
#
_entry.id   AF-A0A1Y1L0R5-F1
#
_cell.length_a   1.000
_cell.length_b   1.000
_cell.length_c   1.000
_cell.angle_alpha   90.00
_cell.angle_beta   90.00
_cell.angle_gamma   90.00
#
_symmetry.space_group_name_H-M   'P 1'
#
loop_
_entity.id
_entity.type
_entity.pdbx_description
1 polymer ?
#
loop_
_entity_poly.entity_id
_entity_poly.type
_entity_poly.pdbx_seq_one_letter_code
_entity_poly.pdbx_strand_id
1 'polypeptide(L)'
;MSLKSTVIFENSESIASVDKLNNEVEKLNECIQLERRKYQEYSIIRDVAMSCTTEESGLPSELQSKILDILSAVEVEDCLELASNDTLLGLAPLNIQLRYEEKEQIRNTVQQGIMNKSRKLFQELDELGIDYSNENSDTHSVLGISVDDKILVDYKKELNDKQSLYASQLQELISVLKEIIELKLKTLPESTNKKIHACEVQLQLFQLQSQVMDAKTRVDIFTETSQSMEAYRQLLKDIYKQQEDCKREIQQLRELKERYEQVSCKQYNELLQSYIKYKTIIESKKNFLNRLSEK
;
A
#
# COMPACT_ATOMS: atom_id res chain seq x y z
N MET A 1 -14.12 37.94 50.93
CA MET A 1 -14.06 36.47 50.83
C MET A 1 -14.72 36.05 49.53
N SER A 2 -14.01 35.23 48.77
CA SER A 2 -14.46 34.58 47.53
C SER A 2 -15.59 33.59 47.82
N LEU A 3 -16.65 33.59 47.00
CA LEU A 3 -17.35 32.38 46.59
C LEU A 3 -17.64 32.44 45.10
N LYS A 4 -17.24 31.36 44.43
CA LYS A 4 -17.28 31.07 42.99
C LYS A 4 -18.67 30.58 42.53
N SER A 5 -18.85 30.63 41.20
CA SER A 5 -19.65 29.76 40.29
C SER A 5 -20.85 29.02 40.86
N THR A 6 -22.00 28.99 40.20
CA THR A 6 -22.42 28.07 39.11
C THR A 6 -23.88 28.49 38.85
N VAL A 7 -24.39 28.77 37.66
CA VAL A 7 -24.91 27.84 36.65
C VAL A 7 -25.28 28.73 35.44
N ILE A 8 -24.56 28.58 34.34
CA ILE A 8 -24.96 29.05 33.01
C ILE A 8 -24.98 27.78 32.17
N PHE A 9 -26.05 26.97 32.23
CA PHE A 9 -26.19 25.79 31.34
C PHE A 9 -27.60 25.15 31.43
N GLU A 10 -28.69 25.91 31.22
CA GLU A 10 -30.03 25.28 31.01
C GLU A 10 -30.89 25.91 29.89
N ASN A 11 -30.52 27.07 29.33
CA ASN A 11 -31.37 27.76 28.32
C ASN A 11 -30.98 27.55 26.85
N SER A 12 -29.91 26.81 26.53
CA SER A 12 -29.43 26.64 25.14
C SER A 12 -30.05 25.46 24.39
N GLU A 13 -30.58 24.45 25.08
CA GLU A 13 -31.21 23.27 24.43
C GLU A 13 -32.65 23.52 24.00
N SER A 14 -33.36 24.45 24.66
CA SER A 14 -34.74 24.84 24.34
C SER A 14 -34.82 25.58 22.99
N ILE A 15 -33.90 26.52 22.74
CA ILE A 15 -33.91 27.36 21.52
C ILE A 15 -33.55 26.52 20.28
N ALA A 16 -32.57 25.62 20.39
CA ALA A 16 -32.19 24.71 19.30
C ALA A 16 -33.29 23.68 18.95
N SER A 17 -34.20 23.40 19.87
CA SER A 17 -35.39 22.56 19.65
C SER A 17 -36.49 23.32 18.91
N VAL A 18 -36.71 24.59 19.26
CA VAL A 18 -37.69 25.47 18.60
C VAL A 18 -37.30 25.77 17.15
N ASP A 19 -36.01 25.99 16.87
CA ASP A 19 -35.54 26.23 15.50
C ASP A 19 -35.65 24.98 14.60
N LYS A 20 -35.50 23.77 15.17
CA LYS A 20 -35.74 22.51 14.45
C LYS A 20 -37.23 22.33 14.14
N LEU A 21 -38.10 22.61 15.11
CA LEU A 21 -39.55 22.57 14.94
C LEU A 21 -40.03 23.59 13.90
N ASN A 22 -39.50 24.81 13.91
CA ASN A 22 -39.85 25.84 12.92
C ASN A 22 -39.42 25.42 11.50
N ASN A 23 -38.22 24.85 11.34
CA ASN A 23 -37.77 24.32 10.05
C ASN A 23 -38.61 23.11 9.57
N GLU A 24 -39.10 22.27 10.49
CA GLU A 24 -40.01 21.16 10.15
C GLU A 24 -41.41 21.67 9.76
N VAL A 25 -41.92 22.68 10.46
CA VAL A 25 -43.19 23.35 10.15
C VAL A 25 -43.13 24.07 8.80
N GLU A 26 -42.01 24.72 8.48
CA GLU A 26 -41.79 25.33 7.16
C GLU A 26 -41.77 24.28 6.04
N LYS A 27 -41.04 23.18 6.22
CA LYS A 27 -41.05 22.07 5.25
C LYS A 27 -42.42 21.44 5.09
N LEU A 28 -43.18 21.28 6.18
CA LEU A 28 -44.56 20.80 6.13
C LEU A 28 -45.48 21.78 5.39
N ASN A 29 -45.32 23.09 5.61
CA ASN A 29 -46.07 24.11 4.89
C ASN A 29 -45.74 24.13 3.39
N GLU A 30 -44.47 23.97 3.00
CA GLU A 30 -44.06 23.82 1.60
C GLU A 30 -44.69 22.56 0.97
N CYS A 31 -44.66 21.43 1.68
CA CYS A 31 -45.33 20.19 1.23
C CYS A 31 -46.85 20.40 1.07
N ILE A 32 -47.52 21.05 2.03
CA ILE A 32 -48.96 21.35 1.95
C ILE A 32 -49.25 22.29 0.77
N GLN A 33 -48.41 23.29 0.50
CA GLN A 33 -48.57 24.16 -0.66
C GLN A 33 -48.38 23.41 -1.98
N LEU A 34 -47.42 22.50 -2.07
CA LEU A 34 -47.21 21.66 -3.24
C LEU A 34 -48.41 20.72 -3.46
N GLU A 35 -48.91 20.07 -2.41
CA GLU A 35 -50.10 19.21 -2.52
C GLU A 35 -51.37 20.03 -2.87
N ARG A 36 -51.52 21.25 -2.33
CA ARG A 36 -52.61 22.16 -2.74
C ARG A 36 -52.52 22.56 -4.21
N ARG A 37 -51.31 22.87 -4.72
CA ARG A 37 -51.12 23.18 -6.15
C ARG A 37 -51.43 21.98 -7.02
N LYS A 38 -50.94 20.79 -6.67
CA LYS A 38 -51.29 19.55 -7.37
C LYS A 38 -52.79 19.32 -7.38
N TYR A 39 -53.46 19.49 -6.24
CA TYR A 39 -54.92 19.35 -6.16
C TYR A 39 -55.65 20.36 -7.06
N GLN A 40 -55.21 21.62 -7.09
CA GLN A 40 -55.75 22.63 -8.00
C GLN A 40 -55.53 22.27 -9.47
N GLU A 41 -54.34 21.76 -9.83
CA GLU A 41 -54.05 21.27 -11.18
C GLU A 41 -54.97 20.09 -11.55
N TYR A 42 -55.13 19.11 -10.66
CA TYR A 42 -56.04 17.98 -10.88
C TYR A 42 -57.51 18.41 -10.93
N SER A 43 -57.93 19.41 -10.13
CA SER A 43 -59.27 20.01 -10.17
C SER A 43 -59.55 20.69 -11.50
N ILE A 44 -58.59 21.47 -12.02
CA ILE A 44 -58.72 22.12 -13.34
C ILE A 44 -58.77 21.05 -14.45
N ILE A 45 -57.94 20.01 -14.36
CA ILE A 45 -57.94 18.90 -15.33
C ILE A 45 -59.29 18.15 -15.27
N ARG A 46 -59.84 17.90 -14.08
CA ARG A 46 -61.16 17.29 -13.88
C ARG A 46 -62.26 18.17 -14.47
N ASP A 47 -62.25 19.47 -14.19
CA ASP A 47 -63.23 20.43 -14.72
C ASP A 47 -63.15 20.56 -16.24
N VAL A 48 -61.95 20.47 -16.82
CA VAL A 48 -61.77 20.46 -18.28
C VAL A 48 -62.22 19.13 -18.88
N ALA A 49 -61.92 17.99 -18.24
CA ALA A 49 -62.41 16.69 -18.67
C ALA A 49 -63.95 16.61 -18.62
N MET A 50 -64.58 17.18 -17.60
CA MET A 50 -66.04 17.37 -17.49
C MET A 50 -66.60 18.34 -18.53
N SER A 51 -65.80 19.28 -19.03
CA SER A 51 -66.19 20.15 -20.14
C SER A 51 -65.95 19.51 -21.51
N CYS A 52 -65.19 18.41 -21.58
CA CYS A 52 -64.98 17.64 -22.81
C CYS A 52 -66.09 16.61 -23.05
N THR A 53 -66.95 16.33 -22.06
CA THR A 53 -68.11 15.44 -22.20
C THR A 53 -69.36 16.15 -22.71
N THR A 54 -69.38 17.48 -22.77
CA THR A 54 -70.46 18.25 -23.42
C THR A 54 -70.19 18.41 -24.92
N GLU A 55 -71.26 18.47 -25.71
CA GLU A 55 -71.32 18.22 -27.17
C GLU A 55 -70.45 19.12 -28.10
N GLU A 56 -69.59 19.99 -27.57
CA GLU A 56 -68.77 20.94 -28.34
C GLU A 56 -67.31 20.49 -28.58
N SER A 57 -66.90 19.33 -28.05
CA SER A 57 -65.47 18.97 -27.94
C SER A 57 -64.85 18.24 -29.14
N GLY A 58 -65.59 18.01 -30.23
CA GLY A 58 -65.04 17.39 -31.46
C GLY A 58 -64.52 15.95 -31.28
N LEU A 59 -64.86 15.28 -30.17
CA LEU A 59 -64.49 13.89 -29.88
C LEU A 59 -65.53 12.90 -30.42
N PRO A 60 -65.12 11.66 -30.79
CA PRO A 60 -66.06 10.61 -31.18
C PRO A 60 -66.99 10.23 -30.01
N SER A 61 -68.28 10.05 -30.30
CA SER A 61 -69.36 9.78 -29.33
C SER A 61 -69.08 8.60 -28.40
N GLU A 62 -68.31 7.60 -28.85
CA GLU A 62 -67.89 6.44 -28.05
C GLU A 62 -66.83 6.76 -26.99
N LEU A 63 -66.04 7.83 -27.18
CA LEU A 63 -65.04 8.28 -26.21
C LEU A 63 -65.69 9.17 -25.14
N GLN A 64 -66.67 9.97 -25.53
CA GLN A 64 -67.43 10.83 -24.61
C GLN A 64 -68.18 9.99 -23.57
N SER A 65 -68.84 8.90 -23.99
CA SER A 65 -69.51 7.98 -23.06
C SER A 65 -68.51 7.26 -22.13
N LYS A 66 -67.36 6.82 -22.64
CA LYS A 66 -66.30 6.19 -21.81
C LYS A 66 -65.69 7.16 -20.80
N ILE A 67 -65.49 8.42 -21.16
CA ILE A 67 -64.96 9.45 -20.24
C ILE A 67 -66.00 9.78 -19.17
N LEU A 68 -67.28 9.80 -19.53
CA LEU A 68 -68.38 10.01 -18.58
C LEU A 68 -68.55 8.80 -17.64
N ASP A 69 -68.38 7.57 -18.15
CA ASP A 69 -68.34 6.35 -17.35
C ASP A 69 -67.12 6.29 -16.40
N ILE A 70 -65.96 6.80 -16.83
CA ILE A 70 -64.75 6.89 -15.99
C ILE A 70 -64.91 7.99 -14.92
N LEU A 71 -65.41 9.18 -15.29
CA LEU A 71 -65.62 10.29 -14.35
C LEU A 71 -66.68 9.94 -13.30
N SER A 72 -67.77 9.29 -13.72
CA SER A 72 -68.78 8.79 -12.78
C SER A 72 -68.26 7.64 -11.90
N ALA A 73 -67.41 6.75 -12.42
CA ALA A 73 -66.73 5.75 -11.60
C ALA A 73 -65.79 6.37 -10.55
N VAL A 74 -65.04 7.43 -10.91
CA VAL A 74 -64.15 8.16 -9.99
C VAL A 74 -64.95 8.95 -8.95
N GLU A 75 -66.09 9.55 -9.32
CA GLU A 75 -67.00 10.21 -8.36
C GLU A 75 -67.62 9.23 -7.36
N VAL A 76 -67.94 8.02 -7.82
CA VAL A 76 -68.43 6.94 -6.98
C VAL A 76 -67.33 6.43 -6.05
N GLU A 77 -66.07 6.32 -6.52
CA GLU A 77 -64.90 5.98 -5.67
C GLU A 77 -64.60 7.06 -4.61
N ASP A 78 -64.58 8.35 -4.99
CA ASP A 78 -64.37 9.47 -4.06
C ASP A 78 -65.47 9.56 -2.98
N CYS A 79 -66.72 9.16 -3.32
CA CYS A 79 -67.82 9.07 -2.35
C CYS A 79 -67.84 7.75 -1.55
N LEU A 80 -67.10 6.73 -2.00
CA LEU A 80 -66.97 5.40 -1.39
C LEU A 80 -65.59 5.20 -0.75
N GLU A 81 -65.07 6.18 -0.03
CA GLU A 81 -64.15 5.88 1.09
C GLU A 81 -64.95 5.30 2.28
N LEU A 82 -65.59 4.15 2.06
CA LEU A 82 -66.12 3.30 3.12
C LEU A 82 -65.16 2.15 3.33
N ALA A 83 -64.74 1.99 4.58
CA ALA A 83 -63.80 0.98 5.02
C ALA A 83 -64.16 -0.41 4.48
N SER A 84 -63.23 -0.98 3.71
CA SER A 84 -63.02 -2.42 3.50
C SER A 84 -64.13 -3.23 2.81
N ASN A 85 -63.83 -3.62 1.57
CA ASN A 85 -64.09 -4.92 0.92
C ASN A 85 -65.52 -5.38 0.56
N ASP A 86 -66.58 -4.62 0.79
CA ASP A 86 -67.92 -5.01 0.32
C ASP A 86 -68.42 -4.09 -0.80
N THR A 87 -68.58 -4.66 -2.01
CA THR A 87 -69.26 -4.05 -3.17
C THR A 87 -70.73 -3.74 -2.82
N LEU A 88 -71.02 -2.52 -2.39
CA LEU A 88 -72.39 -2.04 -2.26
C LEU A 88 -72.89 -1.57 -3.63
N LEU A 89 -74.04 -2.11 -4.06
CA LEU A 89 -74.68 -1.98 -5.39
C LEU A 89 -74.19 -2.87 -6.54
N GLY A 90 -73.32 -3.87 -6.31
CA GLY A 90 -73.05 -4.91 -7.32
C GLY A 90 -72.50 -4.38 -8.66
N LEU A 91 -71.98 -3.16 -8.69
CA LEU A 91 -71.26 -2.61 -9.83
C LEU A 91 -69.84 -3.15 -9.76
N ALA A 92 -69.49 -4.01 -10.73
CA ALA A 92 -68.12 -4.46 -10.91
C ALA A 92 -67.20 -3.24 -11.09
N PRO A 93 -65.97 -3.24 -10.54
CA PRO A 93 -65.00 -2.19 -10.87
C PRO A 93 -64.84 -2.17 -12.39
N LEU A 94 -65.28 -1.08 -13.00
CA LEU A 94 -65.25 -0.87 -14.45
C LEU A 94 -63.79 -0.78 -14.88
N ASN A 95 -63.22 -1.94 -15.27
CA ASN A 95 -61.89 -2.04 -15.88
C ASN A 95 -61.94 -1.49 -17.32
N ILE A 96 -62.11 -0.17 -17.44
CA ILE A 96 -62.07 0.53 -18.73
C ILE A 96 -60.60 0.81 -19.05
N GLN A 97 -59.98 -0.11 -19.79
CA GLN A 97 -58.62 0.11 -20.32
C GLN A 97 -58.68 1.04 -21.54
N LEU A 98 -58.30 2.30 -21.34
CA LEU A 98 -58.04 3.25 -22.43
C LEU A 98 -56.83 2.79 -23.26
N ARG A 99 -56.99 2.70 -24.58
CA ARG A 99 -55.87 2.45 -25.52
C ARG A 99 -54.93 3.67 -25.56
N TYR A 100 -53.68 3.45 -25.93
CA TYR A 100 -52.65 4.51 -26.00
C TYR A 100 -53.09 5.71 -26.87
N GLU A 101 -53.73 5.44 -28.01
CA GLU A 101 -54.24 6.46 -28.94
C GLU A 101 -55.40 7.27 -28.34
N GLU A 102 -56.28 6.63 -27.57
CA GLU A 102 -57.39 7.29 -26.88
C GLU A 102 -56.86 8.20 -25.76
N LYS A 103 -55.78 7.79 -25.06
CA LYS A 103 -55.11 8.62 -24.04
C LYS A 103 -54.44 9.86 -24.64
N GLU A 104 -53.83 9.72 -25.81
CA GLU A 104 -53.18 10.83 -26.50
C GLU A 104 -54.20 11.85 -27.03
N GLN A 105 -55.33 11.36 -27.55
CA GLN A 105 -56.45 12.21 -27.96
C GLN A 105 -57.06 12.97 -26.77
N ILE A 106 -57.26 12.32 -25.63
CA ILE A 106 -57.72 12.99 -24.40
C ILE A 106 -56.70 14.03 -23.94
N ARG A 107 -55.40 13.72 -23.97
CA ARG A 107 -54.36 14.68 -23.58
C ARG A 107 -54.40 15.93 -24.48
N ASN A 108 -54.54 15.74 -25.78
CA ASN A 108 -54.59 16.83 -26.74
C ASN A 108 -55.88 17.66 -26.62
N THR A 109 -57.02 17.03 -26.35
CA THR A 109 -58.31 17.74 -26.18
C THR A 109 -58.40 18.44 -24.83
N VAL A 110 -57.84 17.86 -23.76
CA VAL A 110 -57.69 18.54 -22.46
C VAL A 110 -56.75 19.73 -22.60
N GLN A 111 -55.63 19.58 -23.31
CA GLN A 111 -54.70 20.70 -23.54
C GLN A 111 -55.35 21.82 -24.37
N GLN A 112 -56.12 21.48 -25.41
CA GLN A 112 -56.90 22.46 -26.17
C GLN A 112 -58.04 23.08 -25.34
N GLY A 113 -58.69 22.31 -24.48
CA GLY A 113 -59.71 22.77 -23.55
C GLY A 113 -59.17 23.76 -22.52
N ILE A 114 -57.97 23.50 -21.97
CA ILE A 114 -57.26 24.43 -21.08
C ILE A 114 -56.93 25.73 -21.84
N MET A 115 -56.41 25.63 -23.07
CA MET A 115 -56.09 26.80 -23.90
C MET A 115 -57.34 27.61 -24.28
N ASN A 116 -58.48 26.96 -24.50
CA ASN A 116 -59.72 27.63 -24.81
C ASN A 116 -60.37 28.25 -23.57
N LYS A 117 -60.31 27.59 -22.40
CA LYS A 117 -60.77 28.19 -21.13
C LYS A 117 -59.89 29.35 -20.70
N SER A 118 -58.58 29.25 -20.84
CA SER A 118 -57.70 30.40 -20.57
C SER A 118 -58.02 31.55 -21.49
N ARG A 119 -58.23 31.31 -22.79
CA ARG A 119 -58.64 32.33 -23.75
C ARG A 119 -60.01 32.95 -23.41
N LYS A 120 -61.00 32.17 -22.99
CA LYS A 120 -62.31 32.66 -22.55
C LYS A 120 -62.19 33.50 -21.27
N LEU A 121 -61.39 33.07 -20.29
CA LEU A 121 -61.12 33.86 -19.09
C LEU A 121 -60.41 35.18 -19.42
N PHE A 122 -59.43 35.16 -20.33
CA PHE A 122 -58.80 36.40 -20.81
C PHE A 122 -59.81 37.32 -21.51
N GLN A 123 -60.73 36.77 -22.29
CA GLN A 123 -61.80 37.54 -22.94
C GLN A 123 -62.82 38.10 -21.93
N GLU A 124 -63.24 37.31 -20.93
CA GLU A 124 -64.15 37.76 -19.86
C GLU A 124 -63.49 38.82 -18.97
N LEU A 125 -62.18 38.72 -18.73
CA LEU A 125 -61.39 39.73 -18.01
C LEU A 125 -61.24 41.03 -18.82
N ASP A 126 -61.04 40.94 -20.13
CA ASP A 126 -61.04 42.08 -21.05
C ASP A 126 -62.42 42.77 -21.11
N GLU A 127 -63.51 42.00 -21.11
CA GLU A 127 -64.90 42.51 -21.09
C GLU A 127 -65.25 43.20 -19.76
N LEU A 128 -64.62 42.79 -18.65
CA LEU A 128 -64.74 43.43 -17.33
C LEU A 128 -63.90 44.72 -17.20
N GLY A 129 -63.17 45.11 -18.25
CA GLY A 129 -62.43 46.37 -18.31
C GLY A 129 -61.18 46.42 -17.42
N ILE A 130 -60.63 45.26 -17.04
CA ILE A 130 -59.35 45.17 -16.33
C ILE A 130 -58.24 45.17 -17.37
N ASP A 131 -57.68 46.35 -17.62
CA ASP A 131 -56.58 46.56 -18.55
C ASP A 131 -55.26 46.01 -17.96
N TYR A 132 -54.87 44.79 -18.34
CA TYR A 132 -53.59 44.19 -17.94
C TYR A 132 -52.37 44.84 -18.60
N SER A 133 -52.55 45.95 -19.32
CA SER A 133 -51.47 46.70 -19.94
C SER A 133 -50.68 47.57 -18.95
N ASN A 134 -51.20 47.80 -17.74
CA ASN A 134 -50.57 48.68 -16.75
C ASN A 134 -50.86 48.21 -15.32
N GLU A 135 -50.04 47.29 -14.82
CA GLU A 135 -49.46 47.31 -13.46
C GLU A 135 -48.70 45.99 -13.26
N ASN A 136 -47.39 46.10 -13.08
CA ASN A 136 -46.47 45.04 -12.69
C ASN A 136 -46.42 43.81 -13.62
N SER A 137 -45.39 43.79 -14.47
CA SER A 137 -44.94 42.63 -15.26
C SER A 137 -44.38 41.49 -14.40
N ASP A 138 -44.93 41.28 -13.20
CA ASP A 138 -44.69 40.14 -12.33
C ASP A 138 -46.02 39.41 -12.18
N THR A 139 -46.46 38.75 -13.26
CA THR A 139 -46.92 37.36 -13.27
C THR A 139 -47.54 37.01 -14.63
N HIS A 140 -47.11 35.87 -15.16
CA HIS A 140 -47.73 35.13 -16.27
C HIS A 140 -47.43 35.57 -17.71
N SER A 141 -46.14 35.71 -18.01
CA SER A 141 -45.62 35.04 -19.20
C SER A 141 -45.43 33.56 -18.86
N VAL A 142 -46.43 32.72 -19.17
CA VAL A 142 -46.34 31.25 -18.99
C VAL A 142 -45.31 30.61 -19.94
N LEU A 143 -44.66 31.38 -20.83
CA LEU A 143 -43.63 30.91 -21.76
C LEU A 143 -42.42 31.84 -21.95
N GLY A 144 -42.32 32.93 -21.18
CA GLY A 144 -41.18 33.84 -21.22
C GLY A 144 -40.34 33.64 -19.98
N ILE A 145 -39.17 33.02 -20.17
CA ILE A 145 -38.14 32.83 -19.14
C ILE A 145 -37.99 34.13 -18.36
N SER A 146 -38.41 34.14 -17.08
CA SER A 146 -38.22 35.28 -16.18
C SER A 146 -36.73 35.64 -16.14
N VAL A 147 -36.38 36.91 -15.96
CA VAL A 147 -34.98 37.32 -15.78
C VAL A 147 -34.36 36.56 -14.60
N ASP A 148 -35.16 36.27 -13.58
CA ASP A 148 -34.77 35.44 -12.45
C ASP A 148 -34.57 33.97 -12.84
N ASP A 149 -35.38 33.42 -13.75
CA ASP A 149 -35.17 32.06 -14.29
C ASP A 149 -33.88 31.97 -15.11
N LYS A 150 -33.51 33.04 -15.83
CA LYS A 150 -32.25 33.10 -16.58
C LYS A 150 -31.05 33.10 -15.64
N ILE A 151 -31.12 33.88 -14.54
CA ILE A 151 -30.12 33.88 -13.47
C ILE A 151 -30.04 32.49 -12.82
N LEU A 152 -31.18 31.83 -12.59
CA LEU A 152 -31.25 30.47 -12.05
C LEU A 152 -30.63 29.43 -13.00
N VAL A 153 -30.84 29.56 -14.30
CA VAL A 153 -30.22 28.70 -15.32
C VAL A 153 -28.70 28.92 -15.36
N ASP A 154 -28.24 30.17 -15.25
CA ASP A 154 -26.81 30.49 -15.20
C ASP A 154 -26.14 29.94 -13.92
N TYR A 155 -26.77 30.09 -12.74
CA TYR A 155 -26.29 29.46 -11.51
C TYR A 155 -26.32 27.94 -11.56
N LYS A 156 -27.36 27.34 -12.15
CA LYS A 156 -27.43 25.90 -12.36
C LYS A 156 -26.31 25.41 -13.26
N LYS A 157 -25.97 26.17 -14.30
CA LYS A 157 -24.85 25.87 -15.21
C LYS A 157 -23.52 25.98 -14.47
N GLU A 158 -23.29 27.05 -13.70
CA GLU A 158 -22.08 27.21 -12.90
C GLU A 158 -21.92 26.10 -11.84
N LEU A 159 -23.02 25.69 -11.21
CA LEU A 159 -23.05 24.57 -10.27
C LEU A 159 -22.68 23.26 -10.98
N ASN A 160 -23.24 23.01 -12.15
CA ASN A 160 -22.98 21.81 -12.93
C ASN A 160 -21.53 21.77 -13.42
N ASP A 161 -20.96 22.92 -13.81
CA ASP A 161 -19.55 23.06 -14.17
C ASP A 161 -18.65 22.73 -12.97
N LYS A 162 -18.95 23.27 -11.78
CA LYS A 162 -18.23 22.93 -10.53
C LYS A 162 -18.37 21.46 -10.16
N GLN A 163 -19.56 20.87 -10.31
CA GLN A 163 -19.78 19.44 -10.06
C GLN A 163 -19.01 18.56 -11.05
N SER A 164 -18.98 18.93 -12.33
CA SER A 164 -18.20 18.22 -13.35
C SER A 164 -16.69 18.28 -13.06
N LEU A 165 -16.19 19.44 -12.63
CA LEU A 165 -14.80 19.62 -12.23
C LEU A 165 -14.48 18.76 -11.00
N TYR A 166 -15.35 18.76 -10.00
CA TYR A 166 -15.18 17.95 -8.80
C TYR A 166 -15.17 16.45 -9.14
N ALA A 167 -16.07 15.99 -10.01
CA ALA A 167 -16.09 14.61 -10.49
C ALA A 167 -14.79 14.24 -11.22
N SER A 168 -14.28 15.13 -12.08
CA SER A 168 -13.01 14.93 -12.78
C SER A 168 -11.83 14.81 -11.80
N GLN A 169 -11.76 15.69 -10.80
CA GLN A 169 -10.72 15.65 -9.77
C GLN A 169 -10.80 14.38 -8.91
N LEU A 170 -12.02 13.93 -8.60
CA LEU A 170 -12.24 12.67 -7.86
C LEU A 170 -11.75 11.46 -8.67
N GLN A 171 -11.95 11.49 -9.98
CA GLN A 171 -11.49 10.44 -10.89
C GLN A 171 -9.96 10.40 -11.00
N GLU A 172 -9.32 11.57 -11.03
CA GLU A 172 -7.86 11.71 -10.98
C GLU A 172 -7.28 11.25 -9.63
N LEU A 173 -7.94 11.59 -8.52
CA LEU A 173 -7.55 11.10 -7.19
C LEU A 173 -7.59 9.56 -7.14
N ILE A 174 -8.63 8.95 -7.73
CA ILE A 174 -8.77 7.49 -7.80
C ILE A 174 -7.64 6.87 -8.64
N SER A 175 -7.24 7.47 -9.76
CA SER A 175 -6.13 6.95 -10.57
C SER A 175 -4.80 7.02 -9.80
N VAL A 176 -4.53 8.13 -9.14
CA VAL A 176 -3.33 8.29 -8.30
C VAL A 176 -3.33 7.27 -7.14
N LEU A 177 -4.47 7.04 -6.49
CA LEU A 177 -4.60 6.02 -5.45
C LEU A 177 -4.31 4.61 -5.97
N LYS A 178 -4.76 4.27 -7.18
CA LYS A 178 -4.45 2.98 -7.81
C LYS A 178 -2.95 2.84 -8.08
N GLU A 179 -2.30 3.88 -8.58
CA GLU A 179 -0.85 3.89 -8.80
C GLU A 179 -0.08 3.73 -7.48
N ILE A 180 -0.50 4.43 -6.42
CA ILE A 180 0.11 4.29 -5.08
C ILE A 180 -0.05 2.85 -4.55
N ILE A 181 -1.22 2.24 -4.74
CA ILE A 181 -1.47 0.86 -4.33
C ILE A 181 -0.59 -0.10 -5.12
N GLU A 182 -0.47 0.07 -6.44
CA GLU A 182 0.40 -0.78 -7.28
C GLU A 182 1.88 -0.61 -6.92
N LEU A 183 2.32 0.62 -6.67
CA LEU A 183 3.66 0.92 -6.19
C LEU A 183 3.95 0.19 -4.87
N LYS A 184 3.04 0.31 -3.89
CA LYS A 184 3.19 -0.30 -2.56
C LYS A 184 3.08 -1.82 -2.57
N LEU A 185 2.20 -2.41 -3.37
CA LEU A 185 1.92 -3.85 -3.33
C LEU A 185 2.78 -4.68 -4.27
N LYS A 186 3.20 -4.13 -5.43
CA LYS A 186 4.05 -4.85 -6.38
C LYS A 186 5.49 -4.36 -6.36
N THR A 187 5.69 -3.10 -6.72
CA THR A 187 7.04 -2.62 -7.05
C THR A 187 7.97 -2.55 -5.83
N LEU A 188 7.45 -2.11 -4.68
CA LEU A 188 8.23 -1.97 -3.47
C LEU A 188 8.64 -3.36 -2.91
N PRO A 189 7.73 -4.34 -2.73
CA PRO A 189 8.09 -5.70 -2.31
C PRO A 189 9.06 -6.38 -3.27
N GLU A 190 8.85 -6.27 -4.59
CA GLU A 190 9.75 -6.85 -5.59
C GLU A 190 11.15 -6.25 -5.50
N SER A 191 11.26 -4.93 -5.39
CA SER A 191 12.53 -4.23 -5.23
C SER A 191 13.25 -4.65 -3.94
N THR A 192 12.52 -4.72 -2.81
CA THR A 192 13.10 -5.17 -1.54
C THR A 192 13.54 -6.63 -1.60
N ASN A 193 12.75 -7.52 -2.19
CA ASN A 193 13.10 -8.93 -2.33
C ASN A 193 14.34 -9.12 -3.22
N LYS A 194 14.42 -8.40 -4.34
CA LYS A 194 15.63 -8.40 -5.19
C LYS A 194 16.86 -7.95 -4.41
N LYS A 195 16.72 -6.93 -3.55
CA LYS A 195 17.83 -6.41 -2.75
C LYS A 195 18.24 -7.34 -1.62
N ILE A 196 17.27 -7.96 -0.93
CA ILE A 196 17.52 -9.02 0.06
C ILE A 196 18.30 -10.15 -0.61
N HIS A 197 17.84 -10.63 -1.77
CA HIS A 197 18.49 -11.71 -2.48
C HIS A 197 19.91 -11.34 -2.93
N ALA A 198 20.14 -10.11 -3.41
CA ALA A 198 21.48 -9.63 -3.72
C ALA A 198 22.41 -9.65 -2.49
N CYS A 199 21.90 -9.25 -1.32
CA CYS A 199 22.65 -9.32 -0.06
C CYS A 199 22.96 -10.77 0.35
N GLU A 200 22.01 -11.70 0.18
CA GLU A 200 22.25 -13.13 0.45
C GLU A 200 23.35 -13.71 -0.43
N VAL A 201 23.32 -13.43 -1.73
CA VAL A 201 24.36 -13.86 -2.68
C VAL A 201 25.71 -13.26 -2.29
N GLN A 202 25.75 -11.97 -1.92
CA GLN A 202 26.98 -11.33 -1.48
C GLN A 202 27.55 -11.98 -0.21
N LEU A 203 26.69 -12.35 0.73
CA LEU A 203 27.10 -13.05 1.95
C LEU A 203 27.67 -14.44 1.64
N GLN A 204 27.03 -15.19 0.74
CA GLN A 204 27.55 -16.48 0.28
C GLN A 204 28.91 -16.34 -0.41
N LEU A 205 29.09 -15.28 -1.20
CA LEU A 205 30.36 -14.99 -1.88
C LEU A 205 31.47 -14.70 -0.87
N PHE A 206 31.19 -13.92 0.19
CA PHE A 206 32.16 -13.69 1.26
C PHE A 206 32.49 -14.95 2.05
N GLN A 207 31.51 -15.82 2.33
CA GLN A 207 31.78 -17.12 2.95
C GLN A 207 32.70 -17.97 2.08
N LEU A 208 32.44 -18.01 0.78
CA LEU A 208 33.27 -18.76 -0.17
C LEU A 208 34.69 -18.20 -0.23
N GLN A 209 34.84 -16.87 -0.27
CA GLN A 209 36.14 -16.21 -0.22
C GLN A 209 36.92 -16.54 1.05
N SER A 210 36.26 -16.57 2.21
CA SER A 210 36.88 -16.98 3.48
C SER A 210 37.36 -18.43 3.40
N GLN A 211 36.53 -19.35 2.90
CA GLN A 211 36.92 -20.76 2.76
C GLN A 211 38.10 -20.95 1.80
N VAL A 212 38.15 -20.19 0.70
CA VAL A 212 39.28 -20.20 -0.24
C VAL A 212 40.55 -19.68 0.43
N MET A 213 40.47 -18.61 1.23
CA MET A 213 41.63 -18.11 1.97
C MET A 213 42.12 -19.10 3.03
N ASP A 214 41.21 -19.76 3.75
CA ASP A 214 41.57 -20.81 4.71
C ASP A 214 42.22 -22.01 4.02
N ALA A 215 41.72 -22.42 2.85
CA ALA A 215 42.33 -23.50 2.09
C ALA A 215 43.72 -23.11 1.58
N LYS A 216 43.88 -21.88 1.07
CA LYS A 216 45.17 -21.35 0.61
C LYS A 216 46.20 -21.32 1.73
N THR A 217 45.85 -20.76 2.89
CA THR A 217 46.76 -20.70 4.04
C THR A 217 47.17 -22.10 4.53
N ARG A 218 46.27 -23.08 4.52
CA ARG A 218 46.62 -24.48 4.83
C ARG A 218 47.62 -25.07 3.84
N VAL A 219 47.45 -24.80 2.54
CA VAL A 219 48.39 -25.25 1.51
C VAL A 219 49.75 -24.58 1.71
N ASP A 220 49.78 -23.27 1.95
CA ASP A 220 51.01 -22.52 2.19
C ASP A 220 51.78 -23.12 3.40
N ILE A 221 51.10 -23.33 4.53
CA ILE A 221 51.67 -23.99 5.73
C ILE A 221 52.21 -25.38 5.40
N PHE A 222 51.45 -26.19 4.64
CA PHE A 222 51.89 -27.53 4.27
C PHE A 222 53.15 -27.50 3.40
N THR A 223 53.21 -26.59 2.42
CA THR A 223 54.37 -26.43 1.56
C THR A 223 55.61 -25.95 2.33
N GLU A 224 55.44 -24.97 3.22
CA GLU A 224 56.51 -24.48 4.10
C GLU A 224 57.03 -25.59 5.03
N THR A 225 56.11 -26.40 5.58
CA THR A 225 56.46 -27.55 6.42
C THR A 225 57.27 -28.59 5.62
N SER A 226 56.89 -28.86 4.37
CA SER A 226 57.62 -29.79 3.49
C SER A 226 59.04 -29.29 3.20
N GLN A 227 59.19 -28.00 2.85
CA GLN A 227 60.49 -27.39 2.60
C GLN A 227 61.36 -27.40 3.86
N SER A 228 60.78 -27.08 5.01
CA SER A 228 61.48 -27.11 6.31
C SER A 228 61.95 -28.53 6.65
N MET A 229 61.12 -29.55 6.42
CA MET A 229 61.49 -30.96 6.61
C MET A 229 62.65 -31.38 5.70
N GLU A 230 62.69 -30.92 4.45
CA GLU A 230 63.82 -31.16 3.54
C GLU A 230 65.10 -30.50 4.05
N ALA A 231 65.02 -29.25 4.52
CA ALA A 231 66.14 -28.55 5.13
C ALA A 231 66.67 -29.28 6.37
N TYR A 232 65.78 -29.75 7.27
CA TYR A 232 66.18 -30.54 8.44
C TYR A 232 66.84 -31.86 8.05
N ARG A 233 66.38 -32.53 6.99
CA ARG A 233 67.03 -33.76 6.49
C ARG A 233 68.43 -33.50 5.96
N GLN A 234 68.65 -32.38 5.27
CA GLN A 234 69.99 -32.00 4.81
C GLN A 234 70.91 -31.69 5.99
N LEU A 235 70.43 -30.90 6.95
CA LEU A 235 71.18 -30.57 8.16
C LEU A 235 71.54 -31.81 8.99
N LEU A 236 70.64 -32.79 9.10
CA LEU A 236 70.93 -34.08 9.74
C LEU A 236 72.05 -34.84 9.02
N LYS A 237 72.03 -34.89 7.68
CA LYS A 237 73.10 -35.53 6.91
C LYS A 237 74.45 -34.85 7.17
N ASP A 238 74.49 -33.52 7.21
CA ASP A 238 75.71 -32.77 7.48
C ASP A 238 76.22 -33.03 8.91
N ILE A 239 75.33 -33.06 9.91
CA ILE A 239 75.69 -33.42 11.28
C ILE A 239 76.27 -34.84 11.34
N TYR A 240 75.65 -35.82 10.69
CA TYR A 240 76.18 -37.19 10.69
C TYR A 240 77.56 -37.26 10.05
N LYS A 241 77.77 -36.56 8.94
CA LYS A 241 79.08 -36.48 8.28
C LYS A 241 80.13 -35.84 9.20
N GLN A 242 79.79 -34.73 9.86
CA GLN A 242 80.67 -34.09 10.86
C GLN A 242 80.97 -35.02 12.04
N GLN A 243 79.98 -35.79 12.51
CA GLN A 243 80.20 -36.78 13.57
C GLN A 243 81.15 -37.90 13.13
N GLU A 244 81.05 -38.38 11.90
CA GLU A 244 81.98 -39.36 11.34
C GLU A 244 83.39 -38.78 11.19
N ASP A 245 83.51 -37.54 10.71
CA ASP A 245 84.78 -36.83 10.60
C ASP A 245 85.46 -36.68 11.96
N CYS A 246 84.72 -36.22 12.97
CA CYS A 246 85.19 -36.13 14.36
C CYS A 246 85.61 -37.50 14.92
N LYS A 247 84.84 -38.57 14.66
CA LYS A 247 85.20 -39.93 15.10
C LYS A 247 86.52 -40.38 14.47
N ARG A 248 86.72 -40.12 13.17
CA ARG A 248 87.97 -40.43 12.47
C ARG A 248 89.14 -39.65 13.04
N GLU A 249 88.96 -38.37 13.31
CA GLU A 249 89.99 -37.52 13.92
C GLU A 249 90.36 -38.00 15.33
N ILE A 250 89.37 -38.33 16.17
CA ILE A 250 89.60 -38.93 17.50
C ILE A 250 90.41 -40.22 17.38
N GLN A 251 90.11 -41.08 16.41
CA GLN A 251 90.85 -42.31 16.21
C GLN A 251 92.30 -42.04 15.78
N GLN A 252 92.52 -41.12 14.85
CA GLN A 252 93.87 -40.70 14.44
C GLN A 252 94.68 -40.13 15.62
N LEU A 253 94.05 -39.32 16.46
CA LEU A 253 94.69 -38.77 17.66
C LEU A 253 95.05 -39.86 18.68
N ARG A 254 94.21 -40.89 18.84
CA ARG A 254 94.53 -42.05 19.69
C ARG A 254 95.72 -42.82 19.15
N GLU A 255 95.73 -43.14 17.86
CA GLU A 255 96.86 -43.82 17.22
C GLU A 255 98.16 -43.00 17.33
N LEU A 256 98.08 -41.68 17.17
CA LEU A 256 99.22 -40.80 17.35
C LEU A 256 99.73 -40.81 18.79
N LYS A 257 98.82 -40.79 19.78
CA LYS A 257 99.16 -40.91 21.19
C LYS A 257 99.87 -42.23 21.48
N GLU A 258 99.36 -43.35 20.98
CA GLU A 258 100.01 -44.66 21.13
C GLU A 258 101.41 -44.69 20.51
N ARG A 259 101.58 -44.12 19.31
CA ARG A 259 102.90 -43.98 18.67
C ARG A 259 103.85 -43.13 19.52
N TYR A 260 103.36 -42.04 20.10
CA TYR A 260 104.16 -41.18 20.97
C TYR A 260 104.59 -41.92 22.24
N GLU A 261 103.68 -42.64 22.89
CA GLU A 261 103.99 -43.50 24.04
C GLU A 261 105.04 -44.56 23.70
N GLN A 262 104.92 -45.22 22.54
CA GLN A 262 105.92 -46.19 22.07
C GLN A 262 107.30 -45.56 21.88
N VAL A 263 107.39 -44.36 21.27
CA VAL A 263 108.66 -43.65 21.07
C VAL A 263 109.25 -43.22 22.42
N SER A 264 108.43 -42.69 23.33
CA SER A 264 108.87 -42.30 24.67
C SER A 264 109.38 -43.50 25.47
N CYS A 265 108.67 -44.64 25.43
CA CYS A 265 109.12 -45.88 26.07
C CYS A 265 110.43 -46.41 25.45
N LYS A 266 110.61 -46.30 24.13
CA LYS A 266 111.89 -46.66 23.47
C LYS A 266 113.03 -45.78 23.96
N GLN A 267 112.86 -44.47 23.98
CA GLN A 267 113.88 -43.53 24.47
C GLN A 267 114.21 -43.79 25.95
N TYR A 268 113.21 -44.04 26.79
CA TYR A 268 113.40 -44.39 28.18
C TYR A 268 114.18 -45.71 28.33
N ASN A 269 113.83 -46.74 27.54
CA ASN A 269 114.52 -48.03 27.55
C ASN A 269 115.97 -47.92 27.05
N GLU A 270 116.23 -47.11 26.02
CA GLU A 270 117.59 -46.84 25.53
C GLU A 270 118.42 -46.13 26.60
N LEU A 271 117.85 -45.13 27.29
CA LEU A 271 118.50 -44.45 28.40
C LEU A 271 118.79 -45.42 29.55
N LEU A 272 117.82 -46.26 29.93
CA LEU A 272 117.99 -47.28 30.96
C LEU A 272 119.09 -48.30 30.59
N GLN A 273 119.13 -48.77 29.35
CA GLN A 273 120.20 -49.65 28.87
C GLN A 273 121.57 -48.97 28.90
N SER A 274 121.64 -47.69 28.52
CA SER A 274 122.87 -46.91 28.61
C SER A 274 123.34 -46.79 30.07
N TYR A 275 122.41 -46.53 31.00
CA TYR A 275 122.70 -46.45 32.43
C TYR A 275 123.21 -47.78 32.99
N ILE A 276 122.60 -48.91 32.63
CA ILE A 276 123.08 -50.26 33.02
C ILE A 276 124.49 -50.51 32.48
N LYS A 277 124.77 -50.15 31.21
CA LYS A 277 126.12 -50.24 30.63
C LYS A 277 127.13 -49.39 31.41
N TYR A 278 126.78 -48.15 31.76
CA TYR A 278 127.66 -47.31 32.58
C TYR A 278 127.88 -47.88 33.98
N LYS A 279 126.83 -48.40 34.63
CA LYS A 279 126.93 -49.03 35.96
C LYS A 279 127.86 -50.25 35.94
N THR A 280 127.71 -51.14 34.96
CA THR A 280 128.58 -52.33 34.81
C THR A 280 130.03 -51.95 34.49
N ILE A 281 130.26 -50.89 33.71
CA ILE A 281 131.61 -50.34 33.48
C ILE A 281 132.20 -49.77 34.77
N ILE A 282 131.42 -49.06 35.58
CA ILE A 282 131.87 -48.54 36.89
C ILE A 282 132.17 -49.68 37.86
N GLU A 283 131.30 -50.69 37.94
CA GLU A 283 131.51 -51.86 38.80
C GLU A 283 132.73 -52.69 38.38
N SER A 284 132.91 -52.92 37.08
CA SER A 284 134.13 -53.57 36.58
C SER A 284 135.37 -52.75 36.88
N LYS A 285 135.37 -51.43 36.67
CA LYS A 285 136.48 -50.54 37.08
C LYS A 285 136.73 -50.59 38.58
N LYS A 286 135.69 -50.60 39.41
CA LYS A 286 135.79 -50.74 40.87
C LYS A 286 136.41 -52.09 41.25
N ASN A 287 136.00 -53.17 40.59
CA ASN A 287 136.57 -54.50 40.77
C ASN A 287 138.05 -54.55 40.32
N PHE A 288 138.41 -53.86 39.24
CA PHE A 288 139.82 -53.70 38.83
C PHE A 288 140.64 -52.90 39.86
N LEU A 289 140.08 -51.82 40.40
CA LEU A 289 140.72 -51.02 41.46
C LEU A 289 140.90 -51.82 42.75
N ASN A 290 139.88 -52.57 43.17
CA ASN A 290 139.96 -53.43 44.34
C ASN A 290 141.02 -54.54 44.16
N ARG A 291 141.15 -55.11 42.94
CA ARG A 291 142.23 -56.06 42.60
C ARG A 291 143.61 -55.42 42.57
N LEU A 292 143.71 -54.11 42.34
CA LEU A 292 144.96 -53.36 42.42
C LEU A 292 145.31 -52.94 43.85
N SER A 293 144.32 -52.80 44.74
CA SER A 293 144.53 -52.54 46.17
C SER A 293 144.76 -53.79 47.02
N GLU A 294 144.60 -54.99 46.45
CA GLU A 294 144.93 -56.29 47.06
C GLU A 294 146.38 -56.77 46.74
N LYS A 295 147.23 -55.87 46.24
CA LYS A 295 148.69 -56.04 46.16
C LYS A 295 149.38 -55.05 47.10
#